data_AF-A0A954R4Q9-F1
#
_entry.id   AF-A0A954R4Q9-F1
#
_cell.length_a   1.000
_cell.length_b   1.000
_cell.length_c   1.000
_cell.angle_alpha   90.00
_cell.angle_beta   90.00
_cell.angle_gamma   90.00
#
_symmetry.space_group_name_H-M   'P 1'
#
loop_
_entity.id
_entity.type
_entity.pdbx_description
1 polymer ?
#
loop_
_entity_poly.entity_id
_entity_poly.type
_entity_poly.pdbx_seq_one_letter_code
_entity_poly.pdbx_strand_id
1 'polypeptide(L)'
;PTAPDVIVNSIIGDYIPLPRAGPSDGVVPMDSALLPESQTTTIVDASHTSIQRSPGAQQELLKILRNHLSTHLPPNDCPIAQELSWAPRSSAVGY
;
A
#
# COMPACT_ATOMS: atom_id res chain seq x y z
N PRO A 1 20.77 6.80 -3.67
CA PRO A 1 20.12 6.78 -5.00
C PRO A 1 19.48 5.40 -5.26
N THR A 2 18.18 5.39 -5.55
CA THR A 2 17.44 4.17 -5.85
C THR A 2 17.77 3.68 -7.26
N ALA A 3 17.75 2.35 -7.48
CA ALA A 3 18.00 1.78 -8.80
C ALA A 3 16.96 2.26 -9.82
N PRO A 4 17.38 2.57 -11.07
CA PRO A 4 16.53 3.26 -12.05
C PRO A 4 15.27 2.48 -12.48
N ASP A 5 15.28 1.15 -12.32
CA ASP A 5 14.17 0.29 -12.74
C ASP A 5 13.27 -0.16 -11.58
N VAL A 6 13.43 0.45 -10.40
CA VAL A 6 12.63 0.12 -9.21
C VAL A 6 11.53 1.16 -9.03
N ILE A 7 10.28 0.69 -9.04
CA ILE A 7 9.13 1.51 -8.68
C ILE A 7 9.19 1.84 -7.19
N VAL A 8 9.27 3.14 -6.89
CA VAL A 8 9.28 3.65 -5.51
C VAL A 8 7.87 4.11 -5.13
N ASN A 9 7.34 3.59 -4.03
CA ASN A 9 6.09 4.07 -3.42
C ASN A 9 6.39 4.53 -1.99
N SER A 10 5.86 5.68 -1.60
CA SER A 10 6.08 6.28 -0.28
C SER A 10 4.80 6.25 0.57
N ILE A 11 4.93 5.84 1.83
CA ILE A 11 3.86 5.90 2.84
C ILE A 11 4.41 6.71 4.01
N ILE A 12 3.82 7.87 4.29
CA ILE A 12 4.33 8.87 5.24
C ILE A 12 3.32 9.06 6.38
N GLY A 13 3.80 9.06 7.61
CA GLY A 13 3.00 9.35 8.80
C GLY A 13 2.82 10.86 9.02
N ASP A 14 1.60 11.27 9.37
CA ASP A 14 1.26 12.62 9.80
C ASP A 14 0.46 12.55 11.11
N TYR A 15 1.17 12.43 12.23
CA TYR A 15 0.59 12.24 13.55
C TYR A 15 0.53 13.54 14.36
N ILE A 16 1.61 14.31 14.35
CA ILE A 16 1.72 15.51 15.16
C ILE A 16 2.61 16.54 14.46
N PRO A 17 2.23 17.83 14.44
CA PRO A 17 3.11 18.86 13.92
C PRO A 17 4.29 19.11 14.87
N LEU A 18 5.50 19.19 14.31
CA LEU A 18 6.70 19.58 15.03
C LEU A 18 6.87 21.11 15.05
N PRO A 19 7.35 21.71 16.17
CA PRO A 19 7.63 23.14 16.23
C PRO A 19 8.62 23.55 15.14
N ARG A 20 8.22 24.49 14.27
CA ARG A 20 8.99 25.02 13.12
C ARG A 20 9.24 24.06 11.96
N ALA A 21 8.78 22.80 12.02
CA ALA A 21 9.00 21.81 10.97
C ALA A 21 7.69 21.25 10.35
N GLY A 22 6.53 21.66 10.87
CA GLY A 22 5.24 21.33 10.26
C GLY A 22 4.79 19.88 10.52
N PRO A 23 3.86 19.34 9.71
CA PRO A 23 3.34 17.96 9.81
C PRO A 23 4.45 16.92 9.95
N SER A 24 4.26 15.94 10.82
CA SER A 24 5.28 14.94 11.14
C SER A 24 4.69 13.67 11.74
N ASP A 25 5.39 12.56 11.59
CA ASP A 25 5.11 11.32 12.31
C ASP A 25 5.56 11.36 13.80
N GLY A 26 6.02 12.52 14.29
CA GLY A 26 6.55 12.74 15.63
C GLY A 26 8.06 12.60 15.76
N VAL A 27 8.75 12.18 14.69
CA VAL A 27 10.22 12.08 14.61
C VAL A 27 10.73 12.78 13.36
N VAL A 28 10.12 12.50 12.22
CA VAL A 28 10.52 12.96 10.90
C VAL A 28 9.45 13.91 10.33
N PRO A 29 9.82 15.14 9.93
CA PRO A 29 8.92 16.03 9.22
C PRO A 29 8.50 15.46 7.87
N MET A 30 7.26 15.70 7.46
CA MET A 30 6.73 15.24 6.17
C MET A 30 7.59 15.70 4.99
N ASP A 31 8.02 16.97 5.00
CA ASP A 31 8.87 17.54 3.94
C ASP A 31 10.19 16.79 3.75
N SER A 32 10.73 16.17 4.82
CA SER A 32 11.93 15.35 4.75
C SER A 32 11.66 13.93 4.29
N ALA A 33 10.44 13.43 4.50
CA ALA A 33 10.02 12.08 4.11
C ALA A 33 9.48 12.01 2.67
N LEU A 34 9.18 13.16 2.06
CA LEU A 34 8.80 13.26 0.67
C LEU A 34 9.99 12.93 -0.24
N LEU A 35 9.83 11.91 -1.07
CA LEU A 35 10.81 11.50 -2.08
C LEU A 35 10.33 11.94 -3.47
N PRO A 36 11.05 12.84 -4.16
CA PRO A 36 10.69 13.31 -5.49
C PRO A 36 10.55 12.18 -6.53
N GLU A 37 11.31 11.10 -6.36
CA GLU A 37 11.30 9.91 -7.23
C GLU A 37 10.16 8.92 -6.94
N SER A 38 9.33 9.17 -5.93
CA SER A 38 8.20 8.29 -5.62
C SER A 38 7.09 8.41 -6.66
N GLN A 39 6.64 7.27 -7.18
CA GLN A 39 5.53 7.20 -8.12
C GLN A 39 4.19 7.47 -7.42
N THR A 40 4.07 7.03 -6.17
CA THR A 40 2.92 7.32 -5.32
C THR A 40 3.39 7.75 -3.94
N THR A 41 2.66 8.68 -3.33
CA THR A 41 2.85 9.10 -1.95
C THR A 41 1.50 9.05 -1.24
N THR A 42 1.43 8.30 -0.14
CA THR A 42 0.23 8.17 0.68
C THR A 42 0.51 8.67 2.08
N ILE A 43 -0.30 9.62 2.54
CA ILE A 43 -0.20 10.19 3.89
C ILE A 43 -1.19 9.47 4.79
N VAL A 44 -0.73 9.01 5.95
CA VAL A 44 -1.55 8.29 6.93
C VAL A 44 -1.43 8.97 8.29
N ASP A 45 -2.54 9.08 9.01
CA ASP A 45 -2.53 9.54 10.41
C ASP A 45 -1.95 8.42 11.29
N ALA A 46 -0.63 8.45 11.47
CA ALA A 46 0.11 7.49 12.26
C ALA A 46 1.47 8.04 12.67
N SER A 47 1.92 7.66 13.86
CA SER A 47 3.23 8.06 14.36
C SER A 47 4.34 7.18 13.78
N HIS A 48 5.58 7.63 13.95
CA HIS A 48 6.77 6.92 13.48
C HIS A 48 6.79 5.45 13.90
N THR A 49 6.35 5.18 15.14
CA THR A 49 6.35 3.82 15.72
C THR A 49 5.06 3.05 15.46
N SER A 50 3.94 3.73 15.16
CA SER A 50 2.64 3.09 14.95
C SER A 50 2.28 2.89 13.48
N ILE A 51 3.02 3.50 12.55
CA ILE A 51 2.72 3.44 11.11
C ILE A 51 2.60 2.01 10.57
N GLN A 52 3.40 1.07 11.06
CA GLN A 52 3.33 -0.35 10.66
C GLN A 52 2.03 -1.05 11.11
N ARG A 53 1.39 -0.53 12.15
CA ARG A 53 0.13 -1.03 12.70
C ARG A 53 -1.08 -0.22 12.22
N SER A 54 -0.86 0.87 11.47
CA SER A 54 -1.94 1.70 10.96
C SER A 54 -2.74 0.94 9.90
N PRO A 55 -4.08 0.84 10.06
CA PRO A 55 -4.93 0.24 9.05
C PRO A 55 -4.76 0.90 7.67
N GLY A 56 -4.57 2.22 7.64
CA GLY A 56 -4.35 2.97 6.39
C GLY A 56 -3.04 2.59 5.70
N ALA A 57 -1.96 2.45 6.47
CA ALA A 57 -0.67 2.02 5.92
C ALA A 57 -0.71 0.59 5.40
N GLN A 58 -1.37 -0.31 6.13
CA GLN A 58 -1.53 -1.71 5.72
C GLN A 58 -2.39 -1.84 4.45
N GLN A 59 -3.47 -1.07 4.35
CA GLN A 59 -4.32 -1.05 3.16
C GLN A 59 -3.54 -0.56 1.92
N GLU A 60 -2.76 0.51 2.05
CA GLU A 60 -1.97 1.00 0.91
C GLU A 60 -0.85 0.02 0.54
N LEU A 61 -0.18 -0.59 1.53
CA LEU A 61 0.81 -1.62 1.27
C LEU A 61 0.21 -2.81 0.49
N LEU A 62 -0.97 -3.30 0.92
CA LEU A 62 -1.66 -4.39 0.23
C LEU A 62 -2.04 -4.01 -1.20
N LYS A 63 -2.46 -2.76 -1.43
CA LYS A 63 -2.77 -2.25 -2.77
C LYS A 63 -1.53 -2.20 -3.66
N ILE A 64 -0.39 -1.71 -3.14
CA ILE A 64 0.89 -1.72 -3.86
C ILE A 64 1.28 -3.16 -4.25
N LEU A 65 1.18 -4.10 -3.30
CA LEU A 65 1.50 -5.50 -3.56
C LEU A 65 0.56 -6.13 -4.60
N ARG A 66 -0.75 -5.88 -4.52
CA ARG A 66 -1.72 -6.37 -5.50
C ARG A 66 -1.46 -5.81 -6.90
N ASN A 67 -1.15 -4.53 -7.00
CA ASN A 67 -0.79 -3.90 -8.27
C ASN A 67 0.46 -4.56 -8.84
N HIS A 68 1.49 -4.76 -8.02
CA HIS A 68 2.72 -5.42 -8.45
C HIS A 68 2.47 -6.84 -8.97
N LEU A 69 1.66 -7.64 -8.25
CA LEU A 69 1.26 -8.97 -8.70
C LEU A 69 0.50 -8.95 -10.03
N SER A 70 -0.42 -7.98 -10.21
CA SER A 70 -1.16 -7.84 -11.47
C SER A 70 -0.27 -7.47 -12.66
N THR A 71 0.84 -6.77 -12.41
CA THR A 71 1.80 -6.37 -13.46
C THR A 71 2.85 -7.44 -13.78
N HIS A 72 3.14 -8.35 -12.84
CA HIS A 72 4.24 -9.32 -12.97
C HIS A 72 3.83 -10.78 -13.17
N LEU A 73 2.55 -11.12 -13.00
CA LEU A 73 2.07 -12.48 -13.27
C LEU A 73 1.59 -12.59 -14.73
N PRO A 74 2.04 -13.59 -15.51
CA PRO A 74 1.33 -13.97 -16.73
C PRO A 74 -0.12 -14.35 -16.35
N PRO A 75 -1.11 -14.13 -17.24
CA PRO A 75 -2.53 -14.24 -16.92
C PRO A 75 -2.99 -15.61 -16.37
N ASN A 76 -2.15 -16.65 -16.45
CA ASN A 76 -2.45 -18.00 -16.00
C ASN A 76 -1.98 -18.32 -14.57
N ASP A 77 -1.14 -17.48 -13.95
CA ASP A 77 -0.50 -17.80 -12.66
C ASP A 77 -0.95 -16.88 -11.52
N CYS A 78 -2.13 -16.25 -11.64
CA CYS A 78 -2.68 -15.39 -10.59
C CYS A 78 -3.42 -16.22 -9.51
N PRO A 79 -2.83 -16.46 -8.31
CA PRO A 79 -3.45 -17.32 -7.29
C PRO A 79 -4.72 -16.72 -6.69
N ILE A 80 -4.93 -15.40 -6.81
CA ILE A 80 -6.11 -14.71 -6.28
C ILE A 80 -7.36 -15.01 -7.14
N ALA A 81 -7.20 -15.36 -8.42
CA ALA A 81 -8.32 -15.72 -9.28
C ALA A 81 -8.88 -17.13 -9.01
N GLN A 82 -8.10 -18.02 -8.38
CA GLN A 82 -8.55 -19.39 -8.08
C GLN A 82 -9.45 -19.48 -6.84
N GLU A 83 -9.42 -18.50 -5.94
CA GLU A 83 -10.22 -18.57 -4.70
C GLU A 83 -11.72 -18.27 -4.93
N LEU A 84 -12.09 -17.73 -6.10
CA LEU A 84 -13.50 -17.46 -6.47
C LEU A 84 -14.09 -18.52 -7.40
N SER A 85 -13.33 -19.54 -7.83
CA SER A 85 -13.84 -20.59 -8.73
C SER A 85 -14.44 -21.80 -8.02
N TRP A 86 -14.32 -21.91 -6.69
CA TRP A 86 -14.78 -23.09 -5.94
C TRP A 86 -16.21 -22.98 -5.38
N ALA A 87 -16.89 -21.84 -5.55
CA ALA A 87 -18.29 -21.75 -5.16
C ALA A 87 -19.12 -22.77 -5.97
N PRO A 88 -19.80 -23.73 -5.33
CA PRO A 88 -20.60 -24.71 -6.04
C PRO A 88 -21.74 -23.98 -6.75
N ARG A 89 -21.83 -24.18 -8.07
CA ARG A 89 -23.05 -23.84 -8.82
C ARG A 89 -24.18 -24.65 -8.19
N SER A 90 -25.05 -24.00 -7.41
CA SER A 90 -26.31 -24.60 -6.99
C SER A 90 -27.03 -25.07 -8.23
N SER A 91 -27.10 -26.39 -8.37
CA SER A 91 -27.85 -27.07 -9.41
C SER A 91 -29.32 -26.71 -9.22
N ALA A 92 -29.85 -25.85 -10.10
CA ALA A 92 -31.28 -25.67 -10.23
C ALA A 92 -31.85 -26.94 -10.86
N VAL A 93 -32.17 -27.92 -10.02
CA VAL A 93 -33.02 -29.06 -10.39
C VAL A 93 -34.45 -28.54 -10.35
N GLY A 94 -35.05 -28.43 -11.53
CA GLY A 94 -36.46 -28.18 -11.67
C GLY A 94 -37.31 -29.35 -11.18
N TYR A 95 -38.50 -29.02 -10.73
CA TYR A 95 -39.74 -29.79 -10.89
C TYR A 95 -40.90 -28.79 -10.98
#